data_AF-A0A429LKY3-F1
#
_entry.id   AF-A0A429LKY3-F1
#
_cell.length_a   1.000
_cell.length_b   1.000
_cell.length_c   1.000
_cell.angle_alpha   90.00
_cell.angle_beta   90.00
_cell.angle_gamma   90.00
#
_symmetry.space_group_name_H-M   'P 1'
#
loop_
_entity.id
_entity.type
_entity.pdbx_description
1 polymer ?
#
loop_
_entity_poly.entity_id
_entity_poly.type
_entity_poly.pdbx_seq_one_letter_code
_entity_poly.pdbx_strand_id
1 'polypeptide(L)'
;FINPKLKELYGVDTMPQTAENVAEQFNVNRADQDQFALVSQQRTASAQAKGFFSKEIVAVEIPQRKGDAVVIDTDEHPRVSTTLEGLSKLKPVVKADGTVTAGNASGINDGAAALLIASDEAVQAYNLKPRAKIIASTAVGVEPRIMGFAPAPAIKKLLKQANLTLEQMDVIELNEAFAAQALAVTRDLGLPDNSDKVNPNGGAIALGHPLGASGARLVTTALNQLE
;
A
#
# COMPACT_ATOMS: atom_id res chain seq x y z
N PHE A 1 20.58 -2.22 16.93
CA PHE A 1 21.59 -1.16 17.16
C PHE A 1 20.92 0.22 17.19
N ILE A 2 20.19 0.56 18.26
CA ILE A 2 19.51 1.87 18.37
C ILE A 2 20.53 2.93 18.80
N ASN A 3 20.55 4.08 18.09
CA ASN A 3 21.38 5.22 18.48
C ASN A 3 20.73 6.00 19.64
N PRO A 4 21.40 6.16 20.80
CA PRO A 4 20.85 6.86 21.95
C PRO A 4 20.43 8.31 21.66
N LYS A 5 21.21 9.04 20.84
CA LYS A 5 20.90 10.44 20.50
C LYS A 5 19.64 10.57 19.66
N LEU A 6 19.42 9.63 18.72
CA LEU A 6 18.18 9.63 17.93
C LEU A 6 16.97 9.31 18.80
N LYS A 7 17.12 8.37 19.73
CA LYS A 7 16.06 8.04 20.70
C LYS A 7 15.66 9.25 21.55
N GLU A 8 16.64 10.02 22.02
CA GLU A 8 16.40 11.23 22.81
C GLU A 8 15.70 12.33 22.00
N LEU A 9 16.12 12.56 20.75
CA LEU A 9 15.61 13.65 19.92
C LEU A 9 14.23 13.37 19.30
N TYR A 10 13.97 12.13 18.87
CA TYR A 10 12.80 11.81 18.03
C TYR A 10 12.00 10.60 18.51
N GLY A 11 12.48 9.87 19.52
CA GLY A 11 11.92 8.57 19.89
C GLY A 11 12.38 7.44 18.97
N VAL A 12 11.86 6.23 19.23
CA VAL A 12 12.12 5.00 18.45
C VAL A 12 10.86 4.16 18.32
N ASP A 13 9.74 4.85 18.09
CA ASP A 13 8.44 4.21 17.93
C ASP A 13 8.51 3.16 16.81
N THR A 14 8.05 1.95 17.11
CA THR A 14 7.84 0.91 16.11
C THR A 14 6.75 1.33 15.12
N MET A 15 6.70 0.73 13.94
CA MET A 15 5.71 1.10 12.93
C MET A 15 4.26 1.00 13.44
N PRO A 16 3.85 -0.06 14.16
CA PRO A 16 2.52 -0.09 14.77
C PRO A 16 2.28 1.03 15.78
N GLN A 17 3.28 1.43 16.58
CA GLN A 17 3.18 2.58 17.49
C GLN A 17 2.97 3.89 16.74
N THR A 18 3.65 4.09 15.60
CA THR A 18 3.41 5.27 14.76
C THR A 18 2.00 5.29 14.15
N ALA A 19 1.44 4.12 13.84
CA ALA A 19 0.07 4.00 13.34
C ALA A 19 -0.96 4.34 14.42
N GLU A 20 -0.75 3.93 15.68
CA GLU A 20 -1.57 4.38 16.82
C GLU A 20 -1.45 5.90 17.02
N ASN A 21 -0.24 6.46 16.97
CA ASN A 21 -0.07 7.92 17.06
C ASN A 21 -0.86 8.66 15.97
N VAL A 22 -0.86 8.14 14.74
CA VAL A 22 -1.65 8.70 13.63
C VAL A 22 -3.15 8.52 13.89
N ALA A 23 -3.59 7.35 14.35
CA ALA A 23 -4.99 7.10 14.68
C ALA A 23 -5.50 8.09 15.74
N GLU A 24 -4.71 8.33 16.79
CA GLU A 24 -5.03 9.29 17.85
C GLU A 24 -5.03 10.73 17.33
N GLN A 25 -3.97 11.14 16.65
CA GLN A 25 -3.80 12.54 16.21
C GLN A 25 -4.84 12.96 15.16
N PHE A 26 -5.27 12.02 14.30
CA PHE A 26 -6.20 12.28 13.20
C PHE A 26 -7.59 11.70 13.46
N ASN A 27 -7.88 11.25 14.69
CA ASN A 27 -9.18 10.70 15.12
C ASN A 27 -9.69 9.56 14.20
N VAL A 28 -8.80 8.64 13.83
CA VAL A 28 -9.16 7.46 13.03
C VAL A 28 -9.57 6.33 13.96
N ASN A 29 -10.88 6.16 14.14
CA ASN A 29 -11.40 5.16 15.07
C ASN A 29 -11.19 3.71 14.58
N ARG A 30 -11.33 2.76 15.50
CA ARG A 30 -11.15 1.32 15.24
C ARG A 30 -12.12 0.76 14.18
N ALA A 31 -13.39 1.17 14.21
CA ALA A 31 -14.40 0.64 13.30
C ALA A 31 -14.09 0.98 11.85
N ASP A 32 -13.63 2.21 11.60
CA ASP A 32 -13.23 2.67 10.27
C ASP A 32 -12.00 1.89 9.78
N GLN A 33 -11.02 1.65 10.65
CA GLN A 33 -9.82 0.87 10.31
C GLN A 33 -10.16 -0.56 9.90
N ASP A 34 -11.03 -1.24 10.65
CA ASP A 34 -11.46 -2.60 10.34
C ASP A 34 -12.33 -2.63 9.06
N GLN A 35 -13.18 -1.62 8.85
CA GLN A 35 -13.95 -1.50 7.62
C GLN A 35 -13.06 -1.29 6.38
N PHE A 36 -12.04 -0.44 6.49
CA PHE A 36 -11.04 -0.23 5.43
C PHE A 36 -10.30 -1.53 5.10
N ALA A 37 -9.86 -2.26 6.13
CA ALA A 37 -9.18 -3.54 5.98
C ALA A 37 -10.06 -4.59 5.29
N LEU A 38 -11.34 -4.66 5.66
CA LEU A 38 -12.32 -5.54 5.01
C LEU A 38 -12.47 -5.20 3.52
N VAL A 39 -12.57 -3.91 3.19
CA VAL A 39 -12.69 -3.47 1.79
C VAL A 39 -11.44 -3.85 0.99
N SER A 40 -10.23 -3.69 1.55
CA SER A 40 -9.02 -4.18 0.89
C SER A 40 -9.10 -5.67 0.58
N GLN A 41 -9.51 -6.51 1.55
CA GLN A 41 -9.62 -7.96 1.34
C GLN A 41 -10.65 -8.31 0.26
N GLN A 42 -11.82 -7.65 0.28
CA GLN A 42 -12.88 -7.87 -0.70
C GLN A 42 -12.47 -7.46 -2.12
N ARG A 43 -11.81 -6.31 -2.26
CA ARG A 43 -11.33 -5.81 -3.56
C ARG A 43 -10.25 -6.73 -4.13
N THR A 44 -9.30 -7.16 -3.30
CA THR A 44 -8.26 -8.11 -3.72
C THR A 44 -8.87 -9.45 -4.15
N ALA A 45 -9.81 -10.00 -3.37
CA ALA A 45 -10.50 -11.24 -3.75
C ALA A 45 -11.26 -11.09 -5.08
N SER A 46 -11.93 -9.95 -5.30
CA SER A 46 -12.62 -9.67 -6.57
C SER A 46 -11.65 -9.57 -7.74
N ALA A 47 -10.52 -8.89 -7.57
CA ALA A 47 -9.48 -8.72 -8.58
C ALA A 47 -8.80 -10.06 -8.94
N GLN A 48 -8.50 -10.89 -7.95
CA GLN A 48 -8.01 -12.26 -8.15
C GLN A 48 -9.02 -13.10 -8.94
N ALA A 49 -10.30 -13.10 -8.55
CA ALA A 49 -11.35 -13.85 -9.24
C ALA A 49 -11.57 -13.42 -10.70
N LYS A 50 -11.31 -12.14 -11.01
CA LYS A 50 -11.38 -11.58 -12.37
C LYS A 50 -10.09 -11.80 -13.18
N GLY A 51 -9.05 -12.40 -12.58
CA GLY A 51 -7.76 -12.60 -13.21
C GLY A 51 -6.97 -11.30 -13.44
N PHE A 52 -7.27 -10.22 -12.71
CA PHE A 52 -6.59 -8.92 -12.86
C PHE A 52 -5.08 -9.06 -12.68
N PHE A 53 -4.66 -9.74 -11.60
CA PHE A 53 -3.25 -9.90 -11.25
C PHE A 53 -2.45 -10.79 -12.21
N SER A 54 -3.11 -11.57 -13.08
CA SER A 54 -2.42 -12.39 -14.08
C SER A 54 -1.57 -11.58 -15.07
N LYS A 55 -1.86 -10.28 -15.22
CA LYS A 55 -1.10 -9.34 -16.06
C LYS A 55 0.17 -8.81 -15.37
N GLU A 56 0.29 -8.89 -14.05
CA GLU A 56 1.44 -8.39 -13.28
C GLU A 56 2.26 -9.46 -12.57
N ILE A 57 1.72 -10.67 -12.40
CA ILE A 57 2.44 -11.77 -11.75
C ILE A 57 3.21 -12.58 -12.79
N VAL A 58 4.51 -12.73 -12.53
CA VAL A 58 5.35 -13.76 -13.15
C VAL A 58 5.52 -14.88 -12.12
N ALA A 59 5.12 -16.10 -12.48
CA ALA A 59 5.20 -17.24 -11.57
C ALA A 59 6.64 -17.54 -11.13
N VAL A 60 6.79 -17.91 -9.86
CA VAL A 60 8.06 -18.33 -9.27
C VAL A 60 8.06 -19.84 -9.12
N GLU A 61 9.01 -20.51 -9.77
CA GLU A 61 9.21 -21.94 -9.64
C GLU A 61 10.23 -22.25 -8.54
N ILE A 62 9.86 -23.10 -7.60
CA ILE A 62 10.69 -23.53 -6.47
C ILE A 62 11.11 -24.99 -6.69
N PRO A 63 12.37 -25.24 -7.11
CA PRO A 63 12.86 -26.60 -7.35
C PRO A 63 12.76 -27.46 -6.10
N GLN A 64 12.22 -28.67 -6.24
CA GLN A 64 12.12 -29.65 -5.17
C GLN A 64 13.24 -30.68 -5.27
N ARG A 65 13.68 -31.21 -4.13
CA ARG A 65 14.70 -32.27 -4.10
C ARG A 65 14.25 -33.55 -4.84
N LYS A 66 12.94 -33.81 -4.86
CA LYS A 66 12.28 -34.90 -5.56
C LYS A 66 10.92 -34.41 -6.06
N GLY A 67 10.53 -34.82 -7.27
CA GLY A 67 9.25 -34.43 -7.88
C GLY A 67 9.34 -33.09 -8.63
N ASP A 68 8.19 -32.64 -9.12
CA ASP A 68 8.07 -31.41 -9.90
C ASP A 68 8.26 -30.16 -9.03
N ALA A 69 8.62 -29.04 -9.67
CA ALA A 69 8.76 -27.76 -8.99
C ALA A 69 7.41 -27.29 -8.43
N VAL A 70 7.45 -26.63 -7.26
CA VAL A 70 6.26 -25.92 -6.75
C VAL A 70 6.18 -24.59 -7.49
N VAL A 71 5.07 -24.34 -8.16
CA VAL A 71 4.81 -23.09 -8.88
C VAL A 71 3.99 -22.17 -7.99
N ILE A 72 4.49 -20.98 -7.72
CA ILE A 72 3.78 -19.91 -7.01
C ILE A 72 3.42 -18.84 -8.04
N ASP A 73 2.15 -18.76 -8.41
CA ASP A 73 1.62 -17.85 -9.44
C ASP A 73 0.52 -16.92 -8.91
N THR A 74 0.27 -16.96 -7.60
CA THR A 74 -0.85 -16.26 -6.94
C THR A 74 -0.37 -15.69 -5.61
N ASP A 75 -0.79 -14.48 -5.27
CA ASP A 75 -0.53 -13.89 -3.96
C ASP A 75 -1.14 -14.73 -2.82
N GLU A 76 -0.33 -15.07 -1.82
CA GLU A 76 -0.70 -15.96 -0.71
C GLU A 76 -1.35 -15.21 0.47
N HIS A 77 -1.02 -13.92 0.65
CA HIS A 77 -1.46 -13.14 1.82
C HIS A 77 -2.98 -12.86 1.91
N PRO A 78 -3.74 -12.73 0.80
CA PRO A 78 -5.18 -12.44 0.85
C PRO A 78 -5.99 -13.47 1.65
N ARG A 79 -6.95 -12.98 2.43
CA ARG A 79 -7.80 -13.77 3.34
C ARG A 79 -9.26 -13.60 2.94
N VAL A 80 -9.72 -14.40 1.98
CA VAL A 80 -11.09 -14.34 1.41
C VAL A 80 -12.19 -14.51 2.48
N SER A 81 -11.90 -15.21 3.58
CA SER A 81 -12.82 -15.44 4.69
C SER A 81 -12.93 -14.27 5.69
N THR A 82 -12.24 -13.15 5.44
CA THR A 82 -12.26 -11.99 6.34
C THR A 82 -13.67 -11.44 6.51
N THR A 83 -14.10 -11.26 7.75
CA THR A 83 -15.38 -10.64 8.11
C THR A 83 -15.15 -9.49 9.09
N LEU A 84 -16.07 -8.52 9.11
CA LEU A 84 -15.99 -7.41 10.06
C LEU A 84 -16.04 -7.90 11.52
N GLU A 85 -16.87 -8.91 11.81
CA GLU A 85 -16.93 -9.55 13.13
C GLU A 85 -15.61 -10.24 13.51
N GLY A 86 -14.96 -10.88 12.54
CA GLY A 86 -13.63 -11.47 12.74
C GLY A 86 -12.59 -10.42 13.08
N LEU A 87 -12.57 -9.31 12.31
CA LEU A 87 -11.66 -8.19 12.54
C LEU A 87 -11.89 -7.55 13.92
N SER A 88 -13.15 -7.29 14.31
CA SER A 88 -13.48 -6.62 15.57
C SER A 88 -13.06 -7.41 16.81
N LYS A 89 -12.94 -8.74 16.71
CA LYS A 89 -12.47 -9.61 17.80
C LYS A 89 -10.96 -9.59 17.99
N LEU A 90 -10.20 -9.06 17.03
CA LEU A 90 -8.74 -8.98 17.14
C LEU A 90 -8.33 -7.98 18.22
N LYS A 91 -7.38 -8.41 19.05
CA LYS A 91 -6.78 -7.58 20.08
C LYS A 91 -5.79 -6.59 19.44
N PRO A 92 -5.73 -5.34 19.92
CA PRO A 92 -4.70 -4.41 19.49
C PRO A 92 -3.29 -4.92 19.79
N VAL A 93 -2.31 -4.57 18.95
CA VAL A 93 -0.94 -5.10 19.02
C VAL A 93 0.01 -4.22 19.84
N VAL A 94 -0.33 -2.94 20.06
CA VAL A 94 0.53 -1.99 20.76
C VAL A 94 0.16 -1.82 22.23
N LYS A 95 -1.11 -1.52 22.51
CA LYS A 95 -1.64 -1.23 23.85
C LYS A 95 -3.08 -1.72 23.97
N ALA A 96 -3.54 -2.04 25.18
CA ALA A 96 -4.82 -2.73 25.38
C ALA A 96 -6.05 -1.94 24.88
N ASP A 97 -5.98 -0.61 24.95
CA ASP A 97 -6.99 0.36 24.49
C ASP A 97 -6.70 0.92 23.08
N GLY A 98 -5.77 0.27 22.35
CA GLY A 98 -5.37 0.67 21.01
C GLY A 98 -6.37 0.31 19.93
N THR A 99 -6.05 0.71 18.70
CA THR A 99 -6.90 0.53 17.51
C THR A 99 -6.24 -0.32 16.42
N VAL A 100 -4.91 -0.40 16.42
CA VAL A 100 -4.15 -1.14 15.41
C VAL A 100 -4.08 -2.61 15.78
N THR A 101 -4.49 -3.48 14.86
CA THR A 101 -4.51 -4.93 15.00
C THR A 101 -3.78 -5.61 13.85
N ALA A 102 -3.51 -6.91 13.97
CA ALA A 102 -2.97 -7.70 12.86
C ALA A 102 -3.94 -7.81 11.66
N GLY A 103 -5.23 -7.48 11.83
CA GLY A 103 -6.22 -7.54 10.76
C GLY A 103 -6.33 -6.25 9.95
N ASN A 104 -5.93 -5.11 10.52
CA ASN A 104 -6.00 -3.79 9.90
C ASN A 104 -4.60 -3.17 9.63
N ALA A 105 -3.58 -4.02 9.62
CA ALA A 105 -2.21 -3.73 9.26
C ALA A 105 -1.74 -4.69 8.16
N SER A 106 -0.77 -4.27 7.33
CA SER A 106 -0.11 -5.18 6.41
C SER A 106 0.78 -6.19 7.13
N GLY A 107 0.98 -7.35 6.52
CA GLY A 107 1.94 -8.35 6.99
C GLY A 107 3.40 -8.01 6.66
N ILE A 108 4.29 -8.92 7.05
CA ILE A 108 5.66 -9.01 6.54
C ILE A 108 5.63 -10.06 5.44
N ASN A 109 6.16 -9.72 4.27
CA ASN A 109 6.01 -10.54 3.06
C ASN A 109 7.28 -10.53 2.22
N ASP A 110 7.42 -11.57 1.40
CA ASP A 110 8.46 -11.69 0.40
C ASP A 110 7.90 -11.33 -0.98
N GLY A 111 8.72 -10.67 -1.80
CA GLY A 111 8.32 -10.29 -3.15
C GLY A 111 9.35 -9.40 -3.84
N ALA A 112 9.32 -9.40 -5.16
CA ALA A 112 10.12 -8.55 -6.02
C ALA A 112 9.25 -7.96 -7.13
N ALA A 113 9.55 -6.72 -7.53
CA ALA A 113 8.89 -6.06 -8.65
C ALA A 113 9.92 -5.25 -9.43
N ALA A 114 9.77 -5.19 -10.74
CA ALA A 114 10.67 -4.47 -11.64
C ALA A 114 9.86 -3.70 -12.69
N LEU A 115 10.40 -2.55 -13.10
CA LEU A 115 9.84 -1.69 -14.14
C LEU A 115 10.92 -1.42 -15.17
N LEU A 116 10.54 -1.43 -16.46
CA LEU A 116 11.39 -0.94 -17.53
C LEU A 116 11.04 0.52 -17.82
N ILE A 117 12.01 1.41 -17.60
CA ILE A 117 11.89 2.84 -17.90
C ILE A 117 12.85 3.15 -19.06
N ALA A 118 12.33 3.80 -20.09
CA ALA A 118 13.08 4.18 -21.29
C ALA A 118 12.88 5.67 -21.58
N SER A 119 13.92 6.34 -22.10
CA SER A 119 13.79 7.69 -22.64
C SER A 119 13.04 7.68 -23.97
N ASP A 120 12.57 8.84 -24.42
CA ASP A 120 11.87 8.97 -25.70
C ASP A 120 12.76 8.49 -26.87
N GLU A 121 14.08 8.73 -26.80
CA GLU A 121 15.04 8.24 -27.79
C GLU A 121 15.16 6.71 -27.78
N ALA A 122 15.20 6.10 -26.59
CA ALA A 122 15.28 4.64 -26.46
C ALA A 122 13.98 3.97 -26.94
N VAL A 123 12.83 4.57 -26.68
CA VAL A 123 11.53 4.11 -27.20
C VAL A 123 11.55 4.06 -28.73
N GLN A 124 12.07 5.10 -29.39
CA GLN A 124 12.21 5.13 -30.84
C GLN A 124 13.27 4.13 -31.35
N ALA A 125 14.46 4.13 -30.74
CA ALA A 125 15.59 3.32 -31.19
C ALA A 125 15.32 1.80 -31.10
N TYR A 126 14.59 1.37 -30.06
CA TYR A 126 14.25 -0.04 -29.84
C TYR A 126 12.82 -0.40 -30.23
N ASN A 127 12.09 0.51 -30.89
CA ASN A 127 10.69 0.33 -31.31
C ASN A 127 9.78 -0.18 -30.19
N LEU A 128 9.91 0.41 -28.99
CA LEU A 128 9.11 0.05 -27.82
C LEU A 128 7.72 0.69 -27.91
N LYS A 129 6.71 0.02 -27.32
CA LYS A 129 5.38 0.61 -27.13
C LYS A 129 5.29 1.20 -25.71
N PRO A 130 5.34 2.53 -25.54
CA PRO A 130 5.21 3.14 -24.21
C PRO A 130 3.80 2.89 -23.66
N ARG A 131 3.72 2.55 -22.36
CA ARG A 131 2.45 2.29 -21.66
C ARG A 131 1.98 3.48 -20.83
N ALA A 132 2.91 4.23 -20.24
CA ALA A 132 2.65 5.46 -19.49
C ALA A 132 3.87 6.38 -19.51
N LYS A 133 3.68 7.62 -19.02
CA LYS A 133 4.73 8.63 -18.86
C LYS A 133 4.82 9.07 -17.41
N ILE A 134 6.03 9.12 -16.87
CA ILE A 134 6.29 9.70 -15.54
C ILE A 134 6.18 11.24 -15.67
N ILE A 135 5.15 11.83 -15.07
CA ILE A 135 4.88 13.27 -15.15
C ILE A 135 5.73 14.06 -14.15
N ALA A 136 5.80 13.60 -12.91
CA ALA A 136 6.57 14.23 -11.84
C ALA A 136 6.86 13.22 -10.71
N SER A 137 7.87 13.53 -9.91
CA SER A 137 8.14 12.86 -8.63
C SER A 137 8.53 13.91 -7.59
N THR A 138 8.27 13.60 -6.31
CA THR A 138 8.66 14.46 -5.20
C THR A 138 8.89 13.64 -3.94
N ALA A 139 9.61 14.22 -2.98
CA ALA A 139 9.79 13.68 -1.65
C ALA A 139 9.58 14.77 -0.59
N VAL A 140 9.15 14.35 0.59
CA VAL A 140 8.93 15.20 1.77
C VAL A 140 9.36 14.42 3.02
N GLY A 141 9.65 15.14 4.10
CA GLY A 141 9.85 14.58 5.43
C GLY A 141 8.76 15.05 6.38
N VAL A 142 8.38 14.18 7.32
CA VAL A 142 7.50 14.49 8.45
C VAL A 142 8.15 13.97 9.73
N GLU A 143 7.55 14.26 10.88
CA GLU A 143 8.05 13.74 12.16
C GLU A 143 8.00 12.20 12.19
N PRO A 144 9.06 11.52 12.69
CA PRO A 144 9.11 10.05 12.72
C PRO A 144 7.92 9.39 13.43
N ARG A 145 7.41 10.01 14.50
CA ARG A 145 6.29 9.47 15.29
C ARG A 145 4.98 9.33 14.52
N ILE A 146 4.82 10.05 13.41
CA ILE A 146 3.63 10.03 12.53
C ILE A 146 4.00 9.76 11.06
N MET A 147 5.08 9.02 10.83
CA MET A 147 5.63 8.79 9.48
C MET A 147 4.58 8.34 8.44
N GLY A 148 3.56 7.59 8.88
CA GLY A 148 2.48 7.11 8.01
C GLY A 148 1.66 8.24 7.36
N PHE A 149 1.68 9.45 7.92
CA PHE A 149 0.97 10.59 7.34
C PHE A 149 1.75 11.29 6.19
N ALA A 150 3.03 10.96 5.98
CA ALA A 150 3.87 11.57 4.94
C ALA A 150 3.27 11.62 3.51
N PRO A 151 2.46 10.64 3.06
CA PRO A 151 1.86 10.71 1.72
C PRO A 151 0.98 11.94 1.50
N ALA A 152 0.28 12.44 2.52
CA ALA A 152 -0.63 13.58 2.38
C ALA A 152 0.09 14.87 1.92
N PRO A 153 1.14 15.37 2.63
CA PRO A 153 1.92 16.51 2.14
C PRO A 153 2.73 16.20 0.86
N ALA A 154 3.14 14.94 0.64
CA ALA A 154 3.83 14.54 -0.59
C ALA A 154 2.93 14.71 -1.82
N ILE A 155 1.70 14.22 -1.75
CA ILE A 155 0.70 14.31 -2.82
C ILE A 155 0.34 15.77 -3.08
N LYS A 156 0.06 16.57 -2.04
CA LYS A 156 -0.22 18.02 -2.17
C LYS A 156 0.93 18.77 -2.87
N LYS A 157 2.18 18.47 -2.50
CA LYS A 157 3.37 19.06 -3.14
C LYS A 157 3.51 18.61 -4.60
N LEU A 158 3.31 17.33 -4.88
CA LEU A 158 3.44 16.75 -6.22
C LEU A 158 2.41 17.34 -7.19
N LEU A 159 1.14 17.41 -6.77
CA LEU A 159 0.05 17.98 -7.56
C LEU A 159 0.32 19.44 -7.91
N LYS A 160 0.77 20.24 -6.93
CA LYS A 160 1.19 21.63 -7.19
C LYS A 160 2.37 21.71 -8.17
N GLN A 161 3.38 20.87 -8.02
CA GLN A 161 4.55 20.82 -8.91
C GLN A 161 4.18 20.44 -10.35
N ALA A 162 3.22 19.52 -10.51
CA ALA A 162 2.73 19.05 -11.80
C ALA A 162 1.63 19.93 -12.42
N ASN A 163 1.16 20.96 -11.69
CA ASN A 163 -0.02 21.75 -12.05
C ASN A 163 -1.26 20.87 -12.33
N LEU A 164 -1.49 19.89 -11.45
CA LEU A 164 -2.62 18.96 -11.49
C LEU A 164 -3.46 19.11 -10.23
N THR A 165 -4.70 18.63 -10.29
CA THR A 165 -5.61 18.51 -9.15
C THR A 165 -5.89 17.05 -8.83
N LEU A 166 -6.38 16.78 -7.62
CA LEU A 166 -6.67 15.42 -7.17
C LEU A 166 -7.81 14.78 -7.97
N GLU A 167 -8.77 15.60 -8.43
CA GLU A 167 -9.92 15.18 -9.22
C GLU A 167 -9.51 14.58 -10.56
N GLN A 168 -8.36 15.01 -11.10
CA GLN A 168 -7.78 14.52 -12.36
C GLN A 168 -7.12 13.14 -12.22
N MET A 169 -7.00 12.59 -11.01
CA MET A 169 -6.48 11.24 -10.81
C MET A 169 -7.62 10.23 -11.02
N ASP A 170 -7.49 9.36 -12.01
CA ASP A 170 -8.45 8.27 -12.28
C ASP A 170 -8.24 7.09 -11.33
N VAL A 171 -6.98 6.83 -10.95
CA VAL A 171 -6.59 5.83 -9.95
C VAL A 171 -5.57 6.43 -8.98
N ILE A 172 -5.66 6.02 -7.72
CA ILE A 172 -4.72 6.37 -6.65
C ILE A 172 -4.29 5.06 -5.96
N GLU A 173 -3.05 4.66 -6.17
CA GLU A 173 -2.44 3.56 -5.40
C GLU A 173 -1.72 4.16 -4.17
N LEU A 174 -2.35 4.02 -3.01
CA LEU A 174 -1.85 4.45 -1.71
C LEU A 174 -1.45 3.21 -0.89
N ASN A 175 -0.17 3.08 -0.54
CA ASN A 175 0.27 1.92 0.23
C ASN A 175 -0.45 1.81 1.58
N GLU A 176 -0.94 0.63 1.90
CA GLU A 176 -1.73 0.35 3.10
C GLU A 176 -0.86 -0.29 4.19
N ALA A 177 0.20 0.39 4.65
CA ALA A 177 1.01 -0.14 5.75
C ALA A 177 0.13 -0.40 7.00
N PHE A 178 -0.79 0.53 7.27
CA PHE A 178 -1.84 0.43 8.26
C PHE A 178 -3.11 1.11 7.75
N ALA A 179 -4.28 0.63 8.14
CA ALA A 179 -5.55 1.29 7.82
C ALA A 179 -5.62 2.70 8.43
N ALA A 180 -5.12 2.86 9.67
CA ALA A 180 -5.06 4.15 10.37
C ALA A 180 -4.42 5.26 9.52
N GLN A 181 -3.24 4.99 8.95
CA GLN A 181 -2.53 5.99 8.16
C GLN A 181 -3.18 6.22 6.79
N ALA A 182 -3.72 5.17 6.16
CA ALA A 182 -4.37 5.30 4.85
C ALA A 182 -5.58 6.23 4.96
N LEU A 183 -6.42 5.99 5.97
CA LEU A 183 -7.58 6.83 6.28
C LEU A 183 -7.19 8.26 6.67
N ALA A 184 -6.15 8.45 7.49
CA ALA A 184 -5.69 9.79 7.83
C ALA A 184 -5.25 10.58 6.57
N VAL A 185 -4.52 9.92 5.66
CA VAL A 185 -4.07 10.51 4.39
C VAL A 185 -5.26 10.85 3.49
N THR A 186 -6.18 9.90 3.25
CA THR A 186 -7.31 10.13 2.35
C THR A 186 -8.23 11.23 2.86
N ARG A 187 -8.49 11.28 4.18
CA ARG A 187 -9.28 12.35 4.81
C ARG A 187 -8.62 13.71 4.69
N ASP A 188 -7.31 13.82 4.87
CA ASP A 188 -6.56 15.07 4.69
C ASP A 188 -6.54 15.56 3.23
N LEU A 189 -6.70 14.64 2.28
CA LEU A 189 -6.87 14.92 0.86
C LEU A 189 -8.33 15.20 0.45
N GLY A 190 -9.30 15.08 1.38
CA GLY A 190 -10.72 15.28 1.10
C GLY A 190 -11.38 14.14 0.34
N LEU A 191 -10.76 12.94 0.33
CA LEU A 191 -11.32 11.75 -0.30
C LEU A 191 -12.24 11.00 0.67
N PRO A 192 -13.40 10.49 0.21
CA PRO A 192 -14.22 9.58 1.00
C PRO A 192 -13.43 8.32 1.38
N ASP A 193 -13.66 7.80 2.59
CA ASP A 193 -12.98 6.60 3.11
C ASP A 193 -13.17 5.36 2.21
N ASN A 194 -14.24 5.32 1.43
CA ASN A 194 -14.59 4.23 0.52
C ASN A 194 -14.43 4.60 -0.96
N SER A 195 -13.63 5.63 -1.29
CA SER A 195 -13.38 6.04 -2.67
C SER A 195 -13.02 4.85 -3.56
N ASP A 196 -13.68 4.76 -4.71
CA ASP A 196 -13.42 3.77 -5.76
C ASP A 196 -12.10 4.02 -6.50
N LYS A 197 -11.62 5.27 -6.50
CA LYS A 197 -10.32 5.65 -7.06
C LYS A 197 -9.13 5.16 -6.24
N VAL A 198 -9.27 5.01 -4.93
CA VAL A 198 -8.16 4.62 -4.04
C VAL A 198 -8.10 3.10 -3.93
N ASN A 199 -7.00 2.47 -4.34
CA ASN A 199 -6.76 1.03 -4.27
C ASN A 199 -7.95 0.18 -4.77
N PRO A 200 -8.38 0.31 -6.03
CA PRO A 200 -9.56 -0.36 -6.56
C PRO A 200 -9.45 -1.90 -6.54
N ASN A 201 -8.24 -2.43 -6.57
CA ASN A 201 -7.94 -3.86 -6.51
C ASN A 201 -7.43 -4.32 -5.12
N GLY A 202 -7.65 -3.49 -4.10
CA GLY A 202 -7.13 -3.68 -2.74
C GLY A 202 -5.65 -3.28 -2.63
N GLY A 203 -5.08 -3.42 -1.44
CA GLY A 203 -3.72 -3.00 -1.19
C GLY A 203 -2.98 -3.89 -0.20
N ALA A 204 -1.97 -3.33 0.46
CA ALA A 204 -0.99 -4.08 1.24
C ALA A 204 -1.57 -4.77 2.49
N ILE A 205 -2.75 -4.37 2.99
CA ILE A 205 -3.41 -5.11 4.07
C ILE A 205 -3.82 -6.51 3.60
N ALA A 206 -4.21 -6.65 2.33
CA ALA A 206 -4.60 -7.91 1.73
C ALA A 206 -3.44 -8.59 0.97
N LEU A 207 -2.72 -7.84 0.14
CA LEU A 207 -1.65 -8.37 -0.72
C LEU A 207 -0.31 -8.56 0.01
N GLY A 208 -0.14 -7.92 1.16
CA GLY A 208 1.13 -7.91 1.89
C GLY A 208 2.06 -6.76 1.49
N HIS A 209 3.16 -6.62 2.24
CA HIS A 209 4.07 -5.49 2.13
C HIS A 209 5.56 -5.90 2.10
N PRO A 210 6.05 -6.45 0.98
CA PRO A 210 7.49 -6.63 0.76
C PRO A 210 8.13 -5.24 0.58
N LEU A 211 8.81 -4.75 1.63
CA LEU A 211 9.21 -3.34 1.78
C LEU A 211 9.90 -2.76 0.54
N GLY A 212 10.95 -3.44 0.04
CA GLY A 212 11.74 -2.96 -1.10
C GLY A 212 11.03 -3.05 -2.44
N ALA A 213 10.00 -3.91 -2.57
CA ALA A 213 9.30 -4.14 -3.83
C ALA A 213 7.97 -3.35 -3.94
N SER A 214 7.39 -2.97 -2.80
CA SER A 214 6.03 -2.41 -2.77
C SER A 214 5.88 -1.12 -3.58
N GLY A 215 6.91 -0.27 -3.63
CA GLY A 215 6.87 0.94 -4.47
C GLY A 215 6.74 0.63 -5.96
N ALA A 216 7.51 -0.33 -6.47
CA ALA A 216 7.40 -0.76 -7.86
C ALA A 216 6.08 -1.50 -8.13
N ARG A 217 5.62 -2.34 -7.18
CA ARG A 217 4.32 -3.02 -7.25
C ARG A 217 3.17 -2.01 -7.44
N LEU A 218 3.10 -0.97 -6.61
CA LEU A 218 2.04 0.05 -6.69
C LEU A 218 2.02 0.74 -8.06
N VAL A 219 3.18 1.07 -8.62
CA VAL A 219 3.27 1.67 -9.96
C VAL A 219 2.78 0.69 -11.04
N THR A 220 3.15 -0.59 -10.96
CA THR A 220 2.64 -1.64 -11.87
C THR A 220 1.12 -1.78 -11.79
N THR A 221 0.58 -1.91 -10.58
CA THR A 221 -0.86 -2.07 -10.34
C THR A 221 -1.66 -0.84 -10.81
N ALA A 222 -1.17 0.38 -10.55
CA ALA A 222 -1.78 1.61 -11.04
C ALA A 222 -1.83 1.65 -12.58
N LEU A 223 -0.73 1.29 -13.24
CA LEU A 223 -0.66 1.22 -14.70
C LEU A 223 -1.66 0.21 -15.28
N ASN A 224 -1.69 -1.00 -14.73
CA ASN A 224 -2.61 -2.04 -15.19
C ASN A 224 -4.08 -1.70 -14.95
N GLN A 225 -4.39 -0.90 -13.93
CA GLN A 225 -5.75 -0.42 -13.68
C GLN A 225 -6.20 0.67 -14.66
N LEU A 226 -5.26 1.45 -15.21
CA LEU A 226 -5.53 2.49 -16.21
C LEU A 226 -5.72 1.92 -17.64
N GLU A 227 -5.34 0.65 -17.86
CA GLU A 227 -5.44 -0.08 -19.14
C GLU A 227 -6.67 -0.99 -19.23
#